data_AF-A0A932D1F2-F1
#
_entry.id   AF-A0A932D1F2-F1
#
_cell.length_a   1.000
_cell.length_b   1.000
_cell.length_c   1.000
_cell.angle_alpha   90.00
_cell.angle_beta   90.00
_cell.angle_gamma   90.00
#
_symmetry.space_group_name_H-M   'P 1'
#
loop_
_entity.id
_entity.type
_entity.pdbx_description
1 polymer ?
#
loop_
_entity_poly.entity_id
_entity_poly.type
_entity_poly.pdbx_seq_one_letter_code
_entity_poly.pdbx_strand_id
1 'polypeptide(L)'
;MSQTCESMGGPLTMHPTPAAAPREKVPTGIRWGRALAVVLVVATGAGAYMFNEWRKTEALRAEILRAYERTAHAYRSPIDRLERKIVAKIRQAGGAWEGELHDPIFRVSALQKGTGFYVRLPRAAARSDEAIRRAARRQHSDSFAGCLAVSPALFGRLLVLGDLVGKDFENKLRDAGNVARLRALDQDFALRARRDLPRLAEMLRPDYLIAVLDVDAARGVHEAHVWDLHSGRELVRARLDRAVGRSDVLNVRWSGHGTVPSKRPADRSVVNTANDCAIAARVREVSGETLTTIGAPSP
;
A
#
# COMPACT_ATOMS: atom_id res chain seq x y z
N MET A 1 -19.24 -14.36 -15.95
CA MET A 1 -19.98 -15.45 -15.27
C MET A 1 -21.35 -14.90 -14.96
N SER A 2 -22.26 -15.10 -15.90
CA SER A 2 -23.63 -14.61 -15.87
C SER A 2 -24.50 -15.84 -15.65
N GLN A 3 -25.10 -15.95 -14.47
CA GLN A 3 -26.08 -17.01 -14.21
C GLN A 3 -27.42 -16.56 -14.77
N THR A 4 -27.78 -17.17 -15.89
CA THR A 4 -29.13 -17.27 -16.43
C THR A 4 -29.94 -18.18 -15.51
N CYS A 5 -31.00 -17.66 -14.89
CA CYS A 5 -31.97 -18.48 -14.18
C CYS A 5 -33.01 -19.03 -15.17
N GLU A 6 -33.08 -20.36 -15.20
CA GLU A 6 -34.09 -21.17 -15.87
C GLU A 6 -35.50 -20.88 -15.34
N SER A 7 -36.41 -20.75 -16.31
CA SER A 7 -37.85 -20.72 -16.14
C SER A 7 -38.38 -22.17 -16.11
N MET A 8 -38.91 -22.62 -14.98
CA MET A 8 -39.74 -23.83 -14.90
C MET A 8 -41.20 -23.44 -14.69
N GLY A 9 -42.00 -23.66 -15.74
CA GLY A 9 -43.45 -23.55 -15.71
C GLY A 9 -44.09 -24.78 -15.08
N GLY A 10 -44.78 -24.58 -13.94
CA GLY A 10 -45.69 -25.54 -13.35
C GLY A 10 -47.16 -25.24 -13.69
N PRO A 11 -48.03 -26.25 -13.76
CA PRO A 11 -49.42 -26.10 -14.21
C PRO A 11 -50.27 -25.29 -13.22
N LEU A 12 -51.10 -24.39 -13.78
CA LEU A 12 -52.07 -23.55 -13.09
C LEU A 12 -53.18 -24.43 -12.48
N THR A 13 -53.09 -24.70 -11.17
CA THR A 13 -54.23 -25.18 -10.38
C THR A 13 -55.19 -24.02 -10.11
N MET A 14 -56.41 -24.10 -10.66
CA MET A 14 -57.53 -23.21 -10.31
C MET A 14 -57.83 -23.35 -8.81
N HIS A 15 -57.46 -22.34 -8.02
CA HIS A 15 -57.93 -22.20 -6.65
C HIS A 15 -59.41 -21.77 -6.64
N PRO A 16 -60.23 -22.35 -5.74
CA PRO A 16 -61.62 -21.95 -5.59
C PRO A 16 -61.72 -20.49 -5.15
N THR A 17 -62.64 -19.76 -5.79
CA THR A 17 -63.00 -18.39 -5.47
C THR A 17 -63.30 -18.26 -3.97
N PRO A 18 -62.55 -17.45 -3.19
CA PRO A 18 -62.83 -17.26 -1.79
C PRO A 18 -64.20 -16.58 -1.66
N ALA A 19 -65.08 -17.20 -0.86
CA ALA A 19 -66.36 -16.62 -0.48
C ALA A 19 -66.14 -15.20 0.07
N ALA A 20 -66.98 -14.26 -0.39
CA ALA A 20 -66.91 -12.85 -0.01
C ALA A 20 -66.92 -12.72 1.52
N ALA A 21 -65.77 -12.34 2.09
CA ALA A 21 -65.65 -12.06 3.50
C ALA A 21 -66.65 -10.94 3.88
N PRO A 22 -67.34 -11.06 5.02
CA PRO A 22 -68.30 -10.06 5.47
C PRO A 22 -67.61 -8.69 5.54
N ARG A 23 -68.19 -7.68 4.90
CA ARG A 23 -67.73 -6.29 4.96
C ARG A 23 -67.79 -5.82 6.40
N GLU A 24 -66.66 -5.90 7.09
CA GLU A 24 -66.46 -5.37 8.42
C GLU A 24 -66.75 -3.86 8.39
N LYS A 25 -67.79 -3.44 9.12
CA LYS A 25 -68.21 -2.04 9.17
C LYS A 25 -67.08 -1.24 9.81
N VAL A 26 -66.41 -0.41 9.01
CA VAL A 26 -65.38 0.53 9.49
C VAL A 26 -66.02 1.41 10.58
N PRO A 27 -65.51 1.41 11.82
CA PRO A 27 -66.09 2.19 12.91
C PRO A 27 -65.97 3.69 12.58
N THR A 28 -67.10 4.34 12.35
CA THR A 28 -67.23 5.74 11.91
C THR A 28 -67.09 6.79 13.04
N GLY A 29 -66.41 6.43 14.15
CA GLY A 29 -66.39 7.22 15.39
C GLY A 29 -65.00 7.68 15.87
N ILE A 30 -63.96 7.66 15.03
CA ILE A 30 -62.63 8.13 15.46
C ILE A 30 -62.67 9.64 15.68
N ARG A 31 -62.52 10.07 16.93
CA ARG A 31 -62.33 11.48 17.29
C ARG A 31 -60.93 11.92 16.83
N TRP A 32 -60.82 12.41 15.59
CA TRP A 32 -59.57 12.83 14.94
C TRP A 32 -58.66 13.72 15.80
N GLY A 33 -59.22 14.59 16.65
CA GLY A 33 -58.44 15.41 17.58
C GLY A 33 -57.58 14.59 18.56
N ARG A 34 -58.08 13.44 19.05
CA ARG A 34 -57.30 12.54 19.93
C ARG A 34 -56.22 11.79 19.14
N ALA A 35 -56.52 11.36 17.91
CA ALA A 35 -55.55 10.71 17.05
C ALA A 35 -54.36 11.65 16.73
N LEU A 36 -54.65 12.92 16.39
CA LEU A 36 -53.63 13.94 16.17
C LEU A 36 -52.76 14.20 17.40
N ALA A 37 -53.36 14.26 18.60
CA ALA A 37 -52.61 14.43 19.84
C ALA A 37 -51.63 13.27 20.10
N VAL A 38 -52.06 12.02 19.86
CA VAL A 38 -51.18 10.84 19.98
C VAL A 38 -50.03 10.89 18.98
N VAL A 39 -50.32 11.22 17.71
CA VAL A 39 -49.29 11.35 16.67
C VAL A 39 -48.27 12.44 17.04
N LEU A 40 -48.71 13.58 17.57
CA LEU A 40 -47.83 14.67 18.01
C LEU A 40 -46.90 14.24 19.14
N VAL A 41 -47.41 13.51 20.14
CA VAL A 41 -46.61 13.00 21.26
C VAL A 41 -45.57 12.00 20.77
N VAL A 42 -45.96 11.06 19.91
CA VAL A 42 -45.04 10.07 19.32
C VAL A 42 -43.96 10.76 18.48
N ALA A 43 -44.34 11.71 17.62
CA ALA A 43 -43.41 12.45 16.78
C ALA A 43 -42.41 13.27 17.61
N THR A 44 -42.89 13.91 18.68
CA THR A 44 -42.05 14.71 19.59
C THR A 44 -41.09 13.80 20.38
N GLY A 45 -41.57 12.66 20.88
CA GLY A 45 -40.75 11.67 21.57
C GLY A 45 -39.65 11.10 20.65
N ALA A 46 -40.02 10.73 19.41
CA ALA A 46 -39.07 10.26 18.41
C ALA A 46 -38.04 11.35 18.04
N GLY A 47 -38.48 12.59 17.86
CA GLY A 47 -37.60 13.73 17.59
C GLY A 47 -36.62 14.01 18.73
N ALA A 48 -37.09 14.00 19.97
CA ALA A 48 -36.24 14.19 21.15
C ALA A 48 -35.20 13.06 21.31
N TYR A 49 -35.62 11.81 21.07
CA TYR A 49 -34.71 10.66 21.07
C TYR A 49 -33.63 10.78 19.98
N MET A 50 -34.03 11.06 18.74
CA MET A 50 -33.11 11.25 17.61
C MET A 50 -32.13 12.40 17.85
N PHE A 51 -32.60 13.50 18.41
CA PHE A 51 -31.75 14.65 18.75
C PHE A 51 -30.74 14.31 19.86
N ASN A 52 -31.17 13.57 20.89
CA ASN A 52 -30.26 13.12 21.95
C ASN A 52 -29.18 12.17 21.42
N GLU A 53 -29.56 11.20 20.57
CA GLU A 53 -28.60 10.28 19.93
C GLU A 53 -27.63 11.01 19.00
N TRP A 54 -28.12 12.01 18.25
CA TRP A 54 -27.26 12.88 17.44
C TRP A 54 -26.26 13.65 18.29
N ARG A 55 -26.71 14.28 19.40
CA ARG A 55 -25.83 15.01 20.33
C ARG A 55 -24.76 14.10 20.96
N LYS A 56 -25.13 12.89 21.39
CA LYS A 56 -24.17 11.91 21.93
C LYS A 56 -23.12 11.54 20.89
N THR A 57 -23.56 11.30 19.65
CA THR A 57 -22.67 10.95 18.54
C THR A 57 -21.70 12.09 18.23
N GLU A 58 -22.18 13.33 18.17
CA GLU A 58 -21.35 14.51 17.90
C GLU A 58 -20.33 14.77 19.02
N ALA A 59 -20.76 14.68 20.28
CA ALA A 59 -19.89 14.87 21.43
C ALA A 59 -18.75 13.84 21.44
N LEU A 60 -19.07 12.57 21.21
CA LEU A 60 -18.08 11.50 21.12
C LEU A 60 -17.15 11.68 19.91
N ARG A 61 -17.68 12.08 18.75
CA ARG A 61 -16.87 12.35 17.56
C ARG A 61 -15.86 13.46 17.83
N ALA A 62 -16.27 14.56 18.45
CA ALA A 62 -15.39 15.67 18.79
C ALA A 62 -14.28 15.24 19.76
N GLU A 63 -14.59 14.41 20.75
CA GLU A 63 -13.61 13.84 21.67
C GLU A 63 -12.56 12.98 20.95
N ILE A 64 -13.02 12.03 20.12
CA ILE A 64 -12.14 11.12 19.37
C ILE A 64 -11.28 11.91 18.39
N LEU A 65 -11.84 12.88 17.66
CA LEU A 65 -11.08 13.70 16.72
C LEU A 65 -9.97 14.49 17.42
N ARG A 66 -10.22 15.06 18.60
CA ARG A 66 -9.16 15.73 19.39
C ARG A 66 -8.07 14.77 19.85
N ALA A 67 -8.44 13.56 20.27
CA ALA A 67 -7.47 12.54 20.66
C ALA A 67 -6.63 12.07 19.46
N TYR A 68 -7.28 11.84 18.33
CA TYR A 68 -6.66 11.52 17.04
C TYR A 68 -5.69 12.62 16.61
N GLU A 69 -6.13 13.89 16.56
CA GLU A 69 -5.30 15.02 16.13
C GLU A 69 -4.03 15.16 16.97
N ARG A 70 -4.14 15.05 18.32
CA ARG A 70 -2.96 15.09 19.20
C ARG A 70 -1.92 14.02 18.85
N THR A 71 -2.37 12.83 18.50
CA THR A 71 -1.49 11.71 18.15
C THR A 71 -0.95 11.85 16.73
N ALA A 72 -1.83 12.13 15.76
CA ALA A 72 -1.49 12.20 14.34
C ALA A 72 -0.63 13.42 13.98
N HIS A 73 -0.78 14.54 14.68
CA HIS A 73 -0.06 15.78 14.40
C HIS A 73 1.46 15.61 14.41
N ALA A 74 1.99 14.76 15.31
CA ALA A 74 3.42 14.47 15.39
C ALA A 74 3.98 13.78 14.14
N TYR A 75 3.13 13.09 13.37
CA TYR A 75 3.56 12.25 12.24
C TYR A 75 3.15 12.81 10.88
N ARG A 76 1.99 13.46 10.77
CA ARG A 76 1.41 13.91 9.49
C ARG A 76 2.37 14.82 8.73
N SER A 77 2.88 15.87 9.38
CA SER A 77 3.77 16.84 8.72
C SER A 77 5.13 16.23 8.30
N PRO A 78 5.83 15.44 9.14
CA PRO A 78 7.01 14.69 8.72
C PRO A 78 6.77 13.72 7.55
N ILE A 79 5.69 12.93 7.59
CA ILE A 79 5.33 11.98 6.52
C ILE A 79 5.11 12.73 5.22
N ASP A 80 4.26 13.76 5.23
CA ASP A 80 3.92 14.54 4.04
C ASP A 80 5.18 15.17 3.42
N ARG A 81 6.12 15.67 4.24
CA ARG A 81 7.40 16.21 3.75
C ARG A 81 8.26 15.13 3.13
N LEU A 82 8.41 14.00 3.81
CA LEU A 82 9.26 12.90 3.35
C LEU A 82 8.71 12.26 2.08
N GLU A 83 7.40 12.02 2.03
CA GLU A 83 6.71 11.50 0.86
C GLU A 83 6.91 12.42 -0.34
N ARG A 84 6.65 13.74 -0.20
CA ARG A 84 6.89 14.70 -1.30
C ARG A 84 8.34 14.66 -1.76
N LYS A 85 9.30 14.54 -0.83
CA LYS A 85 10.72 14.43 -1.16
C LYS A 85 11.02 13.18 -1.98
N ILE A 86 10.55 12.00 -1.55
CA ILE A 86 10.74 10.73 -2.25
C ILE A 86 10.07 10.74 -3.62
N VAL A 87 8.80 11.18 -3.69
CA VAL A 87 8.04 11.28 -4.94
C VAL A 87 8.72 12.21 -5.94
N ALA A 88 9.25 13.35 -5.48
CA ALA A 88 10.00 14.26 -6.34
C ALA A 88 11.25 13.60 -6.94
N LYS A 89 11.99 12.79 -6.16
CA LYS A 89 13.17 12.04 -6.65
C LYS A 89 12.81 10.95 -7.65
N ILE A 90 11.75 10.18 -7.37
CA ILE A 90 11.25 9.16 -8.31
C ILE A 90 10.82 9.81 -9.63
N ARG A 91 10.12 10.95 -9.57
CA ARG A 91 9.72 11.70 -10.77
C ARG A 91 10.92 12.23 -11.54
N GLN A 92 11.96 12.70 -10.86
CA GLN A 92 13.22 13.11 -11.48
C GLN A 92 13.85 11.93 -12.25
N ALA A 93 13.92 10.74 -11.65
CA ALA A 93 14.41 9.53 -12.32
C ALA A 93 13.54 9.10 -13.52
N GLY A 94 12.23 9.40 -13.50
CA GLY A 94 11.34 9.17 -14.63
C GLY A 94 11.59 10.04 -15.87
N GLY A 95 12.52 11.00 -15.80
CA GLY A 95 12.91 11.93 -16.87
C GLY A 95 13.62 11.27 -18.05
N ALA A 96 14.41 12.03 -18.81
CA ALA A 96 15.28 11.43 -19.83
C ALA A 96 16.48 10.75 -19.17
N TRP A 97 16.98 9.67 -19.75
CA TRP A 97 18.22 9.04 -19.29
C TRP A 97 19.41 9.94 -19.63
N GLU A 98 20.18 10.40 -18.63
CA GLU A 98 21.30 11.33 -18.83
C GLU A 98 22.67 10.63 -18.75
N GLY A 99 22.71 9.30 -18.83
CA GLY A 99 23.94 8.52 -18.66
C GLY A 99 24.15 8.07 -17.22
N GLU A 100 25.22 7.30 -17.01
CA GLU A 100 25.57 6.79 -15.69
C GLU A 100 26.17 7.89 -14.81
N LEU A 101 25.97 7.76 -13.50
CA LEU A 101 26.50 8.69 -12.51
C LEU A 101 27.11 7.90 -11.36
N HIS A 102 28.28 8.34 -10.93
CA HIS A 102 28.97 7.84 -9.76
C HIS A 102 29.50 9.01 -8.94
N ASP A 103 29.08 9.08 -7.68
CA ASP A 103 29.72 9.92 -6.68
C ASP A 103 31.00 9.25 -6.17
N PRO A 104 32.19 9.86 -6.36
CA PRO A 104 33.47 9.22 -6.08
C PRO A 104 33.68 8.85 -4.60
N ILE A 105 32.97 9.53 -3.69
CA ILE A 105 33.05 9.32 -2.25
C ILE A 105 32.10 8.20 -1.81
N PHE A 106 31.05 7.95 -2.59
CA PHE A 106 30.03 6.97 -2.25
C PHE A 106 30.52 5.53 -2.47
N ARG A 107 30.11 4.64 -1.55
CA ARG A 107 30.29 3.19 -1.63
C ARG A 107 28.96 2.53 -1.25
N VAL A 108 28.55 1.51 -1.99
CA VAL A 108 27.29 0.78 -1.73
C VAL A 108 27.29 0.13 -0.34
N SER A 109 28.45 -0.34 0.12
CA SER A 109 28.67 -0.82 1.48
C SER A 109 28.27 0.17 2.58
N ALA A 110 28.29 1.48 2.32
CA ALA A 110 27.81 2.49 3.26
C ALA A 110 26.29 2.38 3.50
N LEU A 111 25.52 1.90 2.51
CA LEU A 111 24.08 1.71 2.63
C LEU A 111 23.70 0.59 3.62
N GLN A 112 24.60 -0.38 3.86
CA GLN A 112 24.33 -1.54 4.71
C GLN A 112 24.10 -1.15 6.18
N LYS A 113 24.66 -0.01 6.60
CA LYS A 113 24.53 0.53 7.96
C LYS A 113 23.43 1.58 8.07
N GLY A 114 22.96 2.11 6.95
CA GLY A 114 21.95 3.16 6.89
C GLY A 114 20.54 2.60 6.92
N THR A 115 19.62 3.46 7.32
CA THR A 115 18.19 3.26 7.10
C THR A 115 17.81 3.88 5.76
N GLY A 116 16.91 3.25 5.02
CA GLY A 116 16.55 3.81 3.71
C GLY A 116 15.28 3.23 3.14
N PHE A 117 14.86 3.82 2.03
CA PHE A 117 13.71 3.38 1.28
C PHE A 117 14.12 2.66 0.00
N TYR A 118 13.36 1.62 -0.34
CA TYR A 118 13.42 0.98 -1.64
C TYR A 118 12.07 1.09 -2.32
N VAL A 119 12.11 1.39 -3.62
CA VAL A 119 10.95 1.36 -4.48
C VAL A 119 11.31 0.81 -5.85
N ARG A 120 10.44 -0.03 -6.42
CA ARG A 120 10.53 -0.48 -7.80
C ARG A 120 9.21 -0.28 -8.49
N LEU A 121 9.23 0.33 -9.66
CA LEU A 121 8.03 0.67 -10.41
C LEU A 121 8.27 0.73 -11.93
N PRO A 122 7.24 0.51 -12.74
CA PRO A 122 7.31 0.76 -14.17
C PRO A 122 7.65 2.23 -14.45
N ARG A 123 8.55 2.51 -15.40
CA ARG A 123 8.93 3.90 -15.75
C ARG A 123 7.72 4.80 -16.03
N ALA A 124 6.68 4.24 -16.66
CA ALA A 124 5.44 4.98 -16.93
C ALA A 124 4.76 5.53 -15.66
N ALA A 125 4.88 4.84 -14.51
CA ALA A 125 4.33 5.30 -13.25
C ALA A 125 5.10 6.49 -12.67
N ALA A 126 6.39 6.68 -12.99
CA ALA A 126 7.19 7.82 -12.52
C ALA A 126 6.72 9.19 -13.06
N ARG A 127 5.75 9.21 -13.98
CA ARG A 127 5.24 10.44 -14.61
C ARG A 127 4.25 11.23 -13.77
N SER A 128 3.65 10.63 -12.74
CA SER A 128 2.72 11.35 -11.85
C SER A 128 2.81 10.85 -10.42
N ASP A 129 2.67 11.77 -9.48
CA ASP A 129 2.71 11.50 -8.05
C ASP A 129 1.72 10.38 -7.66
N GLU A 130 0.52 10.44 -8.24
CA GLU A 130 -0.52 9.45 -7.98
C GLU A 130 -0.18 8.06 -8.53
N ALA A 131 0.39 7.98 -9.74
CA ALA A 131 0.83 6.70 -10.29
C ALA A 131 2.01 6.11 -9.49
N ILE A 132 2.93 6.94 -9.00
CA ILE A 132 4.02 6.54 -8.10
C ILE A 132 3.44 5.92 -6.82
N ARG A 133 2.52 6.61 -6.14
CA ARG A 133 1.90 6.10 -4.90
C ARG A 133 1.20 4.76 -5.13
N ARG A 134 0.39 4.66 -6.19
CA ARG A 134 -0.34 3.42 -6.51
C ARG A 134 0.61 2.27 -6.83
N ALA A 135 1.68 2.51 -7.59
CA ALA A 135 2.67 1.50 -7.92
C ALA A 135 3.42 1.05 -6.66
N ALA A 136 3.90 1.99 -5.85
CA ALA A 136 4.63 1.72 -4.61
C ALA A 136 3.80 0.90 -3.61
N ARG A 137 2.50 1.17 -3.46
CA ARG A 137 1.60 0.39 -2.59
C ARG A 137 1.40 -1.06 -3.04
N ARG A 138 1.55 -1.33 -4.34
CA ARG A 138 1.40 -2.67 -4.93
C ARG A 138 2.71 -3.42 -5.06
N GLN A 139 3.83 -2.75 -4.79
CA GLN A 139 5.14 -3.38 -4.85
C GLN A 139 5.24 -4.51 -3.81
N HIS A 140 5.76 -5.65 -4.25
CA HIS A 140 6.13 -6.77 -3.39
C HIS A 140 7.64 -6.77 -3.14
N SER A 141 8.09 -7.52 -2.12
CA SER A 141 9.51 -7.79 -1.91
C SER A 141 10.09 -8.52 -3.12
N ASP A 142 11.26 -8.09 -3.57
CA ASP A 142 12.04 -8.75 -4.61
C ASP A 142 13.47 -9.03 -4.11
N SER A 143 14.34 -9.57 -4.97
CA SER A 143 15.68 -9.97 -4.55
C SER A 143 16.69 -8.83 -4.60
N PHE A 144 16.35 -7.67 -5.17
CA PHE A 144 17.28 -6.59 -5.50
C PHE A 144 18.05 -6.09 -4.27
N ALA A 145 17.32 -5.74 -3.21
CA ALA A 145 17.91 -5.29 -1.95
C ALA A 145 18.84 -6.35 -1.33
N GLY A 146 18.44 -7.62 -1.41
CA GLY A 146 19.24 -8.76 -0.96
C GLY A 146 20.54 -8.91 -1.77
N CYS A 147 20.48 -8.78 -3.09
CA CYS A 147 21.65 -8.82 -3.98
C CYS A 147 22.61 -7.64 -3.72
N LEU A 148 22.09 -6.48 -3.32
CA LEU A 148 22.88 -5.33 -2.84
C LEU A 148 23.38 -5.49 -1.39
N ALA A 149 22.98 -6.54 -0.68
CA ALA A 149 23.27 -6.76 0.74
C ALA A 149 22.79 -5.61 1.64
N VAL A 150 21.65 -5.00 1.33
CA VAL A 150 21.00 -3.93 2.11
C VAL A 150 19.61 -4.35 2.57
N SER A 151 19.09 -3.70 3.62
CA SER A 151 17.74 -4.00 4.17
C SER A 151 16.85 -2.74 4.27
N PRO A 152 16.62 -2.03 3.15
CA PRO A 152 15.74 -0.86 3.13
C PRO A 152 14.28 -1.23 3.41
N ALA A 153 13.53 -0.30 3.99
CA ALA A 153 12.09 -0.41 4.07
C ALA A 153 11.45 -0.14 2.69
N LEU A 154 10.35 -0.82 2.38
CA LEU A 154 9.60 -0.51 1.16
C LEU A 154 8.91 0.85 1.30
N PHE A 155 9.03 1.72 0.29
CA PHE A 155 8.33 3.01 0.29
C PHE A 155 6.80 2.83 0.38
N GLY A 156 6.25 1.79 -0.26
CA GLY A 156 4.83 1.44 -0.13
C GLY A 156 4.38 1.20 1.32
N ARG A 157 5.28 0.71 2.19
CA ARG A 157 4.99 0.51 3.62
C ARG A 157 4.83 1.85 4.36
N LEU A 158 5.63 2.87 4.02
CA LEU A 158 5.45 4.22 4.56
C LEU A 158 4.06 4.74 4.21
N LEU A 159 3.63 4.58 2.96
CA LEU A 159 2.31 5.04 2.49
C LEU A 159 1.17 4.34 3.22
N VAL A 160 1.23 3.01 3.37
CA VAL A 160 0.19 2.22 4.04
C VAL A 160 0.10 2.54 5.54
N LEU A 161 1.24 2.70 6.21
CA LEU A 161 1.26 3.08 7.63
C LEU A 161 0.86 4.55 7.81
N GLY A 162 1.24 5.42 6.87
CA GLY A 162 0.88 6.84 6.86
C GLY A 162 -0.62 7.09 6.73
N ASP A 163 -1.37 6.20 6.07
CA ASP A 163 -2.83 6.32 5.97
C ASP A 163 -3.53 6.37 7.34
N LEU A 164 -2.93 5.76 8.36
CA LEU A 164 -3.46 5.77 9.73
C LEU A 164 -3.53 7.19 10.31
N VAL A 165 -2.59 8.06 9.95
CA VAL A 165 -2.51 9.47 10.37
C VAL A 165 -2.89 10.44 9.24
N GLY A 166 -3.33 9.87 8.11
CA GLY A 166 -3.72 10.58 6.90
C GLY A 166 -5.11 11.22 7.01
N LYS A 167 -5.55 11.89 5.95
CA LYS A 167 -6.88 12.49 5.90
C LYS A 167 -7.98 11.45 5.76
N ASP A 168 -7.69 10.30 5.16
CA ASP A 168 -8.67 9.25 4.93
C ASP A 168 -9.19 8.65 6.24
N PHE A 169 -8.32 8.43 7.24
CA PHE A 169 -8.75 7.97 8.55
C PHE A 169 -9.56 9.04 9.30
N GLU A 170 -9.13 10.30 9.21
CA GLU A 170 -9.86 11.44 9.77
C GLU A 170 -11.27 11.56 9.17
N ASN A 171 -11.39 11.42 7.85
CA ASN A 171 -12.69 11.43 7.16
C ASN A 171 -13.58 10.27 7.61
N LYS A 172 -13.03 9.07 7.81
CA LYS A 172 -13.80 7.94 8.38
C LYS A 172 -14.38 8.25 9.77
N LEU A 173 -13.66 9.00 10.61
CA LEU A 173 -14.16 9.46 11.90
C LEU A 173 -15.25 10.53 11.73
N ARG A 174 -15.07 11.47 10.80
CA ARG A 174 -16.06 12.52 10.49
C ARG A 174 -17.37 11.92 9.96
N ASP A 175 -17.27 10.94 9.07
CA ASP A 175 -18.40 10.34 8.36
C ASP A 175 -19.10 9.22 9.16
N ALA A 176 -18.60 8.87 10.36
CA ALA A 176 -19.22 7.85 11.19
C ALA A 176 -20.57 8.33 11.74
N GLY A 177 -21.66 7.70 11.28
CA GLY A 177 -23.03 8.12 11.58
C GLY A 177 -23.61 7.66 12.92
N ASN A 178 -22.89 6.86 13.72
CA ASN A 178 -23.38 6.37 15.01
C ASN A 178 -22.25 6.09 16.01
N VAL A 179 -22.62 6.01 17.30
CA VAL A 179 -21.72 5.77 18.43
C VAL A 179 -20.95 4.45 18.30
N ALA A 180 -21.62 3.37 17.89
CA ALA A 180 -20.98 2.06 17.78
C ALA A 180 -19.82 2.06 16.77
N ARG A 181 -20.02 2.67 15.60
CA ARG A 181 -18.98 2.83 14.57
C ARG A 181 -17.84 3.72 15.04
N LEU A 182 -18.15 4.82 15.73
CA LEU A 182 -17.12 5.70 16.30
C LEU A 182 -16.24 4.96 17.31
N ARG A 183 -16.83 4.19 18.22
CA ARG A 183 -16.08 3.36 19.19
C ARG A 183 -15.21 2.31 18.52
N ALA A 184 -15.73 1.65 17.47
CA ALA A 184 -14.96 0.67 16.71
C ALA A 184 -13.75 1.32 16.02
N LEU A 185 -13.91 2.50 15.42
CA LEU A 185 -12.82 3.24 14.79
C LEU A 185 -11.79 3.75 15.81
N ASP A 186 -12.23 4.24 16.96
CA ASP A 186 -11.36 4.66 18.06
C ASP A 186 -10.50 3.49 18.59
N GLN A 187 -11.12 2.33 18.80
CA GLN A 187 -10.42 1.13 19.21
C GLN A 187 -9.43 0.63 18.15
N ASP A 188 -9.83 0.61 16.86
CA ASP A 188 -8.92 0.27 15.75
C ASP A 188 -7.73 1.23 15.71
N PHE A 189 -7.98 2.53 15.83
CA PHE A 189 -6.93 3.55 15.88
C PHE A 189 -5.99 3.29 17.05
N ALA A 190 -6.50 3.09 18.26
CA ALA A 190 -5.66 2.88 19.45
C ALA A 190 -4.77 1.63 19.32
N LEU A 191 -5.31 0.53 18.79
CA LEU A 191 -4.56 -0.71 18.56
C LEU A 191 -3.47 -0.52 17.49
N ARG A 192 -3.83 0.08 16.36
CA ARG A 192 -2.88 0.33 15.27
C ARG A 192 -1.85 1.38 15.66
N ALA A 193 -2.24 2.41 16.40
CA ALA A 193 -1.33 3.45 16.88
C ALA A 193 -0.22 2.85 17.75
N ARG A 194 -0.57 1.98 18.70
CA ARG A 194 0.40 1.27 19.56
C ARG A 194 1.33 0.35 18.76
N ARG A 195 0.81 -0.32 17.73
CA ARG A 195 1.58 -1.30 16.93
C ARG A 195 2.45 -0.66 15.85
N ASP A 196 1.92 0.36 15.18
CA ASP A 196 2.41 0.83 13.87
C ASP A 196 3.16 2.17 13.98
N LEU A 197 2.78 3.08 14.90
CA LEU A 197 3.45 4.39 15.02
C LEU A 197 4.91 4.31 15.46
N PRO A 198 5.35 3.40 16.36
CA PRO A 198 6.77 3.29 16.70
C PRO A 198 7.62 2.95 15.46
N ARG A 199 7.16 1.99 14.66
CA ARG A 199 7.82 1.61 13.39
C ARG A 199 7.80 2.75 12.38
N LEU A 200 6.69 3.47 12.31
CA LEU A 200 6.59 4.65 11.47
C LEU A 200 7.60 5.72 11.88
N ALA A 201 7.80 5.95 13.17
CA ALA A 201 8.79 6.90 13.69
C ALA A 201 10.21 6.58 13.24
N GLU A 202 10.60 5.30 13.28
CA GLU A 202 11.90 4.82 12.79
C GLU A 202 12.08 5.09 11.29
N MET A 203 11.01 4.94 10.50
CA MET A 203 11.02 5.16 9.05
C MET A 203 11.08 6.64 8.64
N LEU A 204 10.88 7.59 9.55
CA LEU A 204 10.85 9.03 9.24
C LEU A 204 12.22 9.69 9.14
N ARG A 205 13.30 8.95 9.39
CA ARG A 205 14.67 9.45 9.34
C ARG A 205 15.54 8.62 8.37
N PRO A 206 15.11 8.41 7.12
CA PRO A 206 15.88 7.60 6.19
C PRO A 206 17.15 8.34 5.75
N ASP A 207 18.25 7.61 5.65
CA ASP A 207 19.52 8.08 5.12
C ASP A 207 19.53 8.11 3.60
N TYR A 208 18.86 7.15 2.95
CA TYR A 208 18.92 7.00 1.49
C TYR A 208 17.60 6.54 0.85
N LEU A 209 17.51 6.73 -0.46
CA LEU A 209 16.46 6.18 -1.33
C LEU A 209 17.11 5.39 -2.45
N ILE A 210 16.63 4.18 -2.70
CA ILE A 210 16.91 3.43 -3.92
C ILE A 210 15.60 3.31 -4.72
N ALA A 211 15.61 3.80 -5.96
CA ALA A 211 14.52 3.60 -6.90
C ALA A 211 14.99 2.79 -8.11
N VAL A 212 14.26 1.74 -8.46
CA VAL A 212 14.45 0.96 -9.67
C VAL A 212 13.27 1.19 -10.61
N LEU A 213 13.54 1.68 -11.81
CA LEU A 213 12.57 1.92 -12.85
C LEU A 213 12.64 0.83 -13.91
N ASP A 214 11.55 0.11 -14.09
CA ASP A 214 11.43 -0.85 -15.19
C ASP A 214 11.09 -0.07 -16.46
N VAL A 215 12.12 0.18 -17.29
CA VAL A 215 11.99 0.90 -18.57
C VAL A 215 11.33 0.00 -19.59
N ASP A 216 11.82 -1.24 -19.67
CA ASP A 216 11.26 -2.31 -20.48
C ASP A 216 11.51 -3.65 -19.79
N ALA A 217 10.59 -4.03 -18.91
CA ALA A 217 10.71 -5.27 -18.15
C ALA A 217 10.78 -6.53 -19.04
N ALA A 218 10.18 -6.49 -20.23
CA ALA A 218 10.19 -7.63 -21.15
C ALA A 218 11.58 -7.83 -21.77
N ARG A 219 12.30 -6.73 -22.03
CA ARG A 219 13.69 -6.75 -22.50
C ARG A 219 14.72 -6.72 -21.36
N GLY A 220 14.28 -6.65 -20.10
CA GLY A 220 15.12 -6.53 -18.90
C GLY A 220 15.91 -5.23 -18.85
N VAL A 221 15.32 -4.15 -19.36
CA VAL A 221 15.91 -2.81 -19.27
C VAL A 221 15.44 -2.16 -17.98
N HIS A 222 16.39 -1.93 -17.07
CA HIS A 222 16.15 -1.37 -15.74
C HIS A 222 17.10 -0.21 -15.47
N GLU A 223 16.59 0.84 -14.84
CA GLU A 223 17.39 1.96 -14.37
C GLU A 223 17.33 2.01 -12.84
N ALA A 224 18.48 2.05 -12.19
CA ALA A 224 18.60 2.13 -10.74
C ALA A 224 19.21 3.48 -10.35
N HIS A 225 18.58 4.11 -9.38
CA HIS A 225 18.97 5.41 -8.86
C HIS A 225 19.11 5.33 -7.34
N VAL A 226 20.19 5.88 -6.81
CA VAL A 226 20.47 5.94 -5.37
C VAL A 226 20.66 7.39 -4.98
N TRP A 227 19.91 7.88 -4.00
CA TRP A 227 20.05 9.23 -3.45
C TRP A 227 20.39 9.18 -1.97
N ASP A 228 21.19 10.15 -1.53
CA ASP A 228 21.25 10.57 -0.14
C ASP A 228 20.03 11.46 0.14
N LEU A 229 19.19 11.04 1.09
CA LEU A 229 18.00 11.79 1.48
C LEU A 229 18.31 12.93 2.44
N HIS A 230 19.52 13.09 2.95
CA HIS A 230 19.91 14.28 3.71
C HIS A 230 20.25 15.43 2.76
N SER A 231 21.29 15.25 1.94
CA SER A 231 21.73 16.27 0.97
C SER A 231 20.80 16.41 -0.24
N GLY A 232 19.99 15.39 -0.53
CA GLY A 232 19.18 15.33 -1.75
C GLY A 232 20.00 15.09 -3.02
N ARG A 233 21.28 14.73 -2.89
CA ARG A 233 22.18 14.43 -4.02
C ARG A 233 21.95 13.01 -4.53
N GLU A 234 22.00 12.85 -5.85
CA GLU A 234 22.05 11.53 -6.49
C GLU A 234 23.48 11.01 -6.40
N LEU A 235 23.65 9.81 -5.84
CA LEU A 235 24.94 9.18 -5.55
C LEU A 235 25.33 8.19 -6.63
N VAL A 236 24.35 7.43 -7.14
CA VAL A 236 24.56 6.45 -8.20
C VAL A 236 23.38 6.48 -9.15
N ARG A 237 23.70 6.43 -10.44
CA ARG A 237 22.75 6.18 -11.51
C ARG A 237 23.32 5.10 -12.43
N ALA A 238 22.63 3.98 -12.52
CA ALA A 238 23.08 2.79 -13.23
C ALA A 238 21.97 2.25 -14.12
N ARG A 239 22.32 1.72 -15.28
CA ARG A 239 21.36 1.12 -16.21
C ARG A 239 21.80 -0.27 -16.64
N LEU A 240 20.87 -1.21 -16.57
CA LEU A 240 21.00 -2.52 -17.17
C LEU A 240 20.22 -2.50 -18.49
N ASP A 241 20.91 -2.72 -19.61
CA ASP A 241 20.34 -2.65 -20.96
C ASP A 241 19.87 -3.98 -21.53
N ARG A 242 20.05 -5.08 -20.78
CA ARG A 242 19.65 -6.41 -21.21
C ARG A 242 19.18 -7.27 -20.04
N ALA A 243 18.12 -8.03 -20.28
CA ALA A 243 17.73 -9.12 -19.40
C ALA A 243 18.83 -10.17 -19.30
N VAL A 244 18.99 -10.74 -18.11
CA VAL A 244 19.60 -12.04 -17.91
C VAL A 244 18.61 -13.10 -18.40
N GLY A 245 18.96 -13.76 -19.50
CA GLY A 245 18.18 -14.86 -20.05
C GLY A 245 18.35 -16.14 -19.22
N ARG A 246 17.49 -17.14 -19.47
CA ARG A 246 17.63 -18.48 -18.85
C ARG A 246 19.00 -19.11 -19.11
N SER A 247 19.61 -18.83 -20.26
CA SER A 247 20.95 -19.30 -20.66
C SER A 247 22.08 -18.61 -19.91
N ASP A 248 21.83 -17.42 -19.36
CA ASP A 248 22.83 -16.61 -18.65
C ASP A 248 22.90 -16.96 -17.16
N VAL A 249 21.91 -17.71 -16.64
CA VAL A 249 21.90 -18.19 -15.27
C VAL A 249 22.80 -19.42 -15.15
N LEU A 250 23.96 -19.24 -14.53
CA LEU A 250 24.89 -20.34 -14.28
C LEU A 250 24.32 -21.24 -13.18
N ASN A 251 24.02 -22.50 -13.53
CA ASN A 251 23.67 -23.50 -12.53
C ASN A 251 24.93 -23.92 -11.79
N VAL A 252 25.15 -23.38 -10.60
CA VAL A 252 26.26 -23.83 -9.74
C VAL A 252 25.91 -25.20 -9.18
N ARG A 253 26.67 -26.22 -9.60
CA ARG A 253 26.57 -27.57 -9.02
C ARG A 253 27.28 -27.56 -7.68
N TRP A 254 26.52 -27.56 -6.59
CA TRP A 254 27.06 -27.81 -5.27
C TRP A 254 27.30 -29.32 -5.10
N SER A 255 28.52 -29.71 -4.75
CA SER A 255 28.86 -31.09 -4.39
C SER A 255 28.88 -31.23 -2.86
N GLY A 256 27.72 -31.55 -2.29
CA GLY A 256 27.61 -32.12 -0.95
C GLY A 256 27.36 -33.63 -1.03
N HIS A 257 27.73 -34.40 0.00
CA HIS A 257 27.34 -35.82 0.08
C HIS A 257 25.81 -35.91 0.23
N GLY A 258 25.13 -36.36 -0.82
CA GLY A 258 23.67 -36.47 -0.86
C GLY A 258 23.11 -36.52 -2.28
N THR A 259 21.79 -36.71 -2.40
CA THR A 259 21.07 -36.76 -3.68
C THR A 259 21.19 -35.42 -4.43
N VAL A 260 21.74 -35.48 -5.65
CA VAL A 260 21.84 -34.34 -6.57
C VAL A 260 20.42 -33.85 -6.92
N PRO A 261 20.09 -32.55 -6.73
CA PRO A 261 18.81 -32.02 -7.18
C PRO A 261 18.70 -32.19 -8.70
N SER A 262 17.56 -32.68 -9.19
CA SER A 262 17.34 -32.84 -10.62
C SER A 262 17.45 -31.50 -11.34
N LYS A 263 18.03 -31.50 -12.55
CA LYS A 263 18.09 -30.35 -13.47
C LYS A 263 16.66 -29.91 -13.81
N ARG A 264 16.03 -29.10 -12.96
CA ARG A 264 14.80 -28.39 -13.33
C ARG A 264 15.21 -27.15 -14.12
N PRO A 265 14.56 -26.85 -15.26
CA PRO A 265 14.78 -25.59 -15.95
C PRO A 265 14.48 -24.43 -14.99
N ALA A 266 15.27 -23.37 -15.06
CA ALA A 266 15.09 -22.18 -14.22
C ALA A 266 13.64 -21.68 -14.35
N ASP A 267 12.90 -21.76 -13.24
CA ASP A 267 11.56 -21.22 -13.15
C ASP A 267 11.60 -19.69 -13.34
N ARG A 268 10.47 -19.07 -13.70
CA ARG A 268 10.36 -17.60 -13.86
C ARG A 268 10.85 -16.85 -12.63
N SER A 269 10.65 -17.42 -11.44
CA SER A 269 11.17 -16.91 -10.16
C SER A 269 12.69 -16.75 -10.17
N VAL A 270 13.43 -17.76 -10.64
CA VAL A 270 14.90 -17.76 -10.73
C VAL A 270 15.40 -16.70 -11.72
N VAL A 271 14.74 -16.56 -12.87
CA VAL A 271 15.09 -15.54 -13.88
C VAL A 271 14.85 -14.13 -13.34
N ASN A 272 13.76 -13.91 -12.59
CA ASN A 272 13.49 -12.63 -11.95
C ASN A 272 14.57 -12.30 -10.91
N THR A 273 14.92 -13.24 -10.03
CA THR A 273 16.02 -13.06 -9.07
C THR A 273 17.35 -12.78 -9.78
N ALA A 274 17.64 -13.44 -10.90
CA ALA A 274 18.86 -13.19 -11.67
C ALA A 274 18.88 -11.77 -12.26
N ASN A 275 17.75 -11.29 -12.78
CA ASN A 275 17.63 -9.90 -13.25
C ASN A 275 17.81 -8.89 -12.10
N ASP A 276 17.20 -9.15 -10.94
CA ASP A 276 17.35 -8.32 -9.73
C ASP A 276 18.82 -8.22 -9.31
N CYS A 277 19.52 -9.36 -9.29
CA CYS A 277 20.95 -9.41 -8.97
C CYS A 277 21.82 -8.77 -10.04
N ALA A 278 21.45 -8.82 -11.33
CA ALA A 278 22.20 -8.19 -12.39
C ALA A 278 22.15 -6.66 -12.32
N ILE A 279 20.97 -6.07 -12.08
CA ILE A 279 20.90 -4.61 -11.88
C ILE A 279 21.60 -4.20 -10.58
N ALA A 280 21.54 -5.01 -9.51
CA ALA A 280 22.31 -4.78 -8.29
C ALA A 280 23.83 -4.84 -8.53
N ALA A 281 24.30 -5.80 -9.32
CA ALA A 281 25.70 -5.90 -9.70
C ALA A 281 26.13 -4.68 -10.53
N ARG A 282 25.27 -4.20 -11.44
CA ARG A 282 25.54 -2.97 -12.22
C ARG A 282 25.64 -1.74 -11.32
N VAL A 283 24.79 -1.62 -10.30
CA VAL A 283 24.90 -0.55 -9.29
C VAL A 283 26.24 -0.61 -8.55
N ARG A 284 26.70 -1.81 -8.16
CA ARG A 284 28.01 -1.98 -7.51
C ARG A 284 29.17 -1.59 -8.45
N GLU A 285 29.12 -2.06 -9.69
CA GLU A 285 30.12 -1.76 -10.73
C GLU A 285 30.24 -0.25 -10.97
N VAL A 286 29.11 0.44 -11.20
CA VAL A 286 29.08 1.90 -11.38
C VAL A 286 29.53 2.62 -10.12
N SER A 287 29.25 2.07 -8.93
CA SER A 287 29.72 2.64 -7.66
C SER A 287 31.22 2.49 -7.38
N GLY A 288 31.98 1.88 -8.29
CA GLY A 288 33.41 1.65 -8.13
C GLY A 288 33.76 0.56 -7.10
N GLU A 289 32.77 -0.21 -6.63
CA GLU A 289 33.03 -1.40 -5.83
C GLU A 289 33.47 -2.53 -6.76
N THR A 290 34.76 -2.87 -6.70
CA THR A 290 35.30 -4.00 -7.45
C THR A 290 34.58 -5.26 -6.98
N LEU A 291 33.92 -5.97 -7.90
CA LEU A 291 33.43 -7.32 -7.63
C LEU A 291 34.66 -8.14 -7.27
N THR A 292 34.83 -8.47 -5.98
CA THR A 292 35.87 -9.40 -5.55
C THR A 292 35.61 -10.68 -6.33
N THR A 293 36.45 -10.93 -7.33
CA THR A 293 36.36 -12.13 -8.14
C THR A 293 36.54 -13.28 -7.16
N ILE A 294 35.47 -14.04 -6.91
CA ILE A 294 35.57 -15.28 -6.13
C ILE A 294 36.62 -16.10 -6.86
N GLY A 295 37.76 -16.31 -6.20
CA GLY A 295 39.00 -16.77 -6.81
C GLY A 295 38.77 -17.97 -7.73
N ALA A 296 39.39 -17.93 -8.90
CA ALA A 296 39.63 -19.14 -9.66
C ALA A 296 40.27 -20.18 -8.71
N PRO A 297 39.81 -21.44 -8.72
CA PRO A 297 40.50 -22.48 -7.97
C PRO A 297 41.96 -22.48 -8.42
N SER A 298 42.87 -22.37 -7.45
CA SER A 298 44.30 -22.53 -7.72
C SER A 298 44.52 -23.94 -8.33
N PRO A 299 45.42 -24.06 -9.31
CA PRO A 299 45.67 -25.31 -10.04
C PRO A 299 46.08 -26.46 -9.12
#